data_AF-A0A533X524-F1
#
_entry.id   AF-A0A533X524-F1
#
_cell.length_a   1.000
_cell.length_b   1.000
_cell.length_c   1.000
_cell.angle_alpha   90.00
_cell.angle_beta   90.00
_cell.angle_gamma   90.00
#
_symmetry.space_group_name_H-M   'P 1'
#
loop_
_entity.id
_entity.type
_entity.pdbx_description
1 polymer ?
#
loop_
_entity_poly.entity_id
_entity_poly.type
_entity_poly.pdbx_seq_one_letter_code
_entity_poly.pdbx_strand_id
1 'polypeptide(L)'
;MVDAALKLEGEKTGEIAEGVGAAIGGIGVEKFQIEEVAASHKIPIYAILVKESDVEAITTMKKEIGDAVPLVIERMRRLIAEKTSEGDSVVLIGVGNTLGVGQ
;
A
#
# COMPACT_ATOMS: atom_id res chain seq x y z
N MET A 1 3.41 0.76 -4.15
CA MET A 1 3.40 0.26 -2.76
C MET A 1 2.00 -0.20 -2.43
N VAL A 2 1.88 -1.36 -1.82
CA VAL A 2 0.62 -1.88 -1.28
C VAL A 2 0.88 -2.15 0.20
N ASP A 3 0.15 -1.50 1.08
CA ASP A 3 0.41 -1.59 2.53
C ASP A 3 -0.89 -1.41 3.33
N ALA A 4 -0.84 -1.67 4.63
CA ALA A 4 -1.90 -1.31 5.56
C ALA A 4 -1.76 0.16 6.01
N ALA A 5 -2.88 0.79 6.34
CA ALA A 5 -2.88 2.13 6.93
C ALA A 5 -3.92 2.24 8.04
N LEU A 6 -3.59 3.03 9.08
CA LEU A 6 -4.51 3.32 10.16
C LEU A 6 -5.79 3.95 9.60
N LYS A 7 -6.92 3.36 9.95
CA LYS A 7 -8.24 3.87 9.65
C LYS A 7 -8.61 5.02 10.58
N LEU A 8 -9.24 6.04 10.03
CA LEU A 8 -9.86 7.11 10.78
C LEU A 8 -11.24 6.66 11.31
N GLU A 9 -11.82 7.44 12.23
CA GLU A 9 -13.07 7.07 12.93
C GLU A 9 -14.25 6.78 11.98
N GLY A 10 -14.29 7.45 10.82
CA GLY A 10 -15.34 7.26 9.81
C GLY A 10 -15.03 6.21 8.74
N GLU A 11 -13.79 5.69 8.69
CA GLU A 11 -13.36 4.74 7.67
C GLU A 11 -13.67 3.30 8.11
N LYS A 12 -14.00 2.44 7.15
CA LYS A 12 -14.30 1.03 7.42
C LYS A 12 -13.02 0.18 7.38
N THR A 13 -13.03 -0.90 8.14
CA THR A 13 -12.00 -1.94 8.01
C THR A 13 -12.08 -2.55 6.61
N GLY A 14 -10.93 -2.72 5.96
CA GLY A 14 -10.83 -3.22 4.58
C GLY A 14 -11.12 -2.16 3.51
N GLU A 15 -11.42 -0.91 3.88
CA GLU A 15 -11.57 0.18 2.93
C GLU A 15 -10.24 0.46 2.22
N ILE A 16 -10.29 0.82 0.92
CA ILE A 16 -9.09 1.04 0.11
C ILE A 16 -8.93 2.52 -0.19
N ALA A 17 -7.75 3.06 0.11
CA ALA A 17 -7.32 4.39 -0.29
C ALA A 17 -6.19 4.29 -1.33
N GLU A 18 -6.17 5.22 -2.29
CA GLU A 18 -5.11 5.33 -3.30
C GLU A 18 -4.40 6.68 -3.16
N GLY A 19 -3.09 6.71 -3.42
CA GLY A 19 -2.30 7.93 -3.25
C GLY A 19 -0.97 7.89 -4.01
N VAL A 20 -0.21 8.97 -3.86
CA VAL A 20 1.13 9.15 -4.42
C VAL A 20 2.11 9.35 -3.26
N GLY A 21 3.31 8.79 -3.41
CA GLY A 21 4.36 8.84 -2.39
C GLY A 21 4.54 7.51 -1.66
N ALA A 22 5.56 7.46 -0.81
CA ALA A 22 5.89 6.28 -0.05
C ALA A 22 4.91 6.09 1.12
N ALA A 23 4.28 4.93 1.15
CA ALA A 23 3.42 4.49 2.24
C ALA A 23 4.26 3.71 3.25
N ILE A 24 4.68 4.39 4.30
CA ILE A 24 5.46 3.79 5.38
C ILE A 24 5.08 4.48 6.70
N GLY A 25 4.94 3.68 7.76
CA GLY A 25 4.72 4.19 9.11
C GLY A 25 5.98 4.83 9.72
N GLY A 26 5.83 5.46 10.89
CA GLY A 26 6.93 6.06 11.63
C GLY A 26 7.00 7.59 11.51
N ILE A 27 8.12 8.16 11.97
CA ILE A 27 8.31 9.61 12.08
C ILE A 27 8.59 10.32 10.75
N GLY A 28 8.77 9.56 9.65
CA GLY A 28 8.86 10.08 8.28
C GLY A 28 10.28 10.28 7.73
N VAL A 29 11.33 9.93 8.47
CA VAL A 29 12.72 10.02 7.98
C VAL A 29 12.93 9.04 6.81
N GLU A 30 12.48 7.80 6.97
CA GLU A 30 12.59 6.76 5.95
C GLU A 30 11.74 7.11 4.71
N LYS A 31 10.54 7.66 4.94
CA LYS A 31 9.68 8.17 3.87
C LYS A 31 10.41 9.19 3.00
N PHE A 32 11.02 10.20 3.64
CA PHE A 32 11.76 11.24 2.94
C PHE A 32 12.91 10.67 2.12
N GLN A 33 13.72 9.76 2.69
CA GLN A 33 14.85 9.14 1.99
C GLN A 33 14.40 8.34 0.77
N ILE A 34 13.33 7.55 0.89
CA ILE A 34 12.76 6.79 -0.22
C ILE A 34 12.29 7.74 -1.33
N GLU A 35 11.53 8.77 -0.97
CA GLU A 35 10.98 9.74 -1.92
C GLU A 35 12.06 10.59 -2.59
N GLU A 36 13.11 10.98 -1.85
CA GLU A 36 14.25 11.73 -2.39
C GLU A 36 15.01 10.91 -3.44
N VAL A 37 15.35 9.65 -3.11
CA VAL A 37 16.05 8.76 -4.04
C VAL A 37 15.18 8.48 -5.27
N ALA A 38 13.89 8.18 -5.08
CA ALA A 38 12.98 7.93 -6.20
C ALA A 38 12.82 9.17 -7.09
N ALA A 39 12.67 10.36 -6.50
CA ALA A 39 12.55 11.62 -7.23
C ALA A 39 13.83 11.92 -8.04
N SER A 40 15.02 11.70 -7.48
CA SER A 40 16.29 11.90 -8.21
C SER A 40 16.42 10.99 -9.44
N HIS A 41 15.83 9.80 -9.41
CA HIS A 41 15.78 8.85 -10.51
C HIS A 41 14.50 8.97 -11.37
N LYS A 42 13.62 9.94 -11.06
CA LYS A 42 12.32 10.16 -11.74
C LYS A 42 11.41 8.93 -11.71
N ILE A 43 11.48 8.14 -10.65
CA ILE A 43 10.64 6.97 -10.44
C ILE A 43 9.38 7.41 -9.70
N PRO A 44 8.18 7.35 -10.31
CA PRO A 44 6.95 7.69 -9.62
C PRO A 44 6.59 6.60 -8.60
N ILE A 45 6.17 7.01 -7.39
CA ILE A 45 5.70 6.10 -6.36
C ILE A 45 4.19 6.26 -6.21
N TYR A 46 3.46 5.15 -6.37
CA TYR A 46 2.04 5.06 -6.13
C TYR A 46 1.76 4.16 -4.92
N ALA A 47 0.73 4.47 -4.15
CA ALA A 47 0.35 3.73 -2.96
C ALA A 47 -1.12 3.27 -3.05
N ILE A 48 -1.37 2.02 -2.67
CA ILE A 48 -2.70 1.46 -2.42
C ILE A 48 -2.71 0.99 -0.97
N LEU A 49 -3.64 1.49 -0.18
CA LEU A 49 -3.67 1.29 1.26
C LEU A 49 -4.95 0.59 1.67
N VAL A 50 -4.82 -0.47 2.47
CA VAL A 50 -5.96 -1.15 3.08
C VAL A 50 -6.11 -0.65 4.51
N LYS A 51 -7.29 -0.13 4.84
CA LYS A 51 -7.59 0.51 6.11
C LYS A 51 -7.84 -0.52 7.21
N GLU A 52 -7.13 -0.40 8.32
CA GLU A 52 -7.31 -1.19 9.53
C GLU A 52 -7.04 -0.37 10.80
N SER A 53 -7.48 -0.84 11.95
CA SER A 53 -7.11 -0.27 13.25
C SER A 53 -5.86 -0.92 13.83
N ASP A 54 -5.22 -0.25 14.81
CA ASP A 54 -4.08 -0.80 15.53
C ASP A 54 -4.35 -2.18 16.16
N VAL A 55 -5.59 -2.39 16.63
CA VAL A 55 -6.00 -3.69 17.19
C VAL A 55 -6.06 -4.76 16.10
N GLU A 56 -6.57 -4.43 14.92
CA GLU A 56 -6.65 -5.34 13.77
C GLU A 56 -5.25 -5.70 13.24
N ALA A 57 -4.30 -4.75 13.30
CA ALA A 57 -2.92 -4.94 12.86
C ALA A 57 -2.10 -5.92 13.71
N ILE A 58 -2.47 -6.15 14.99
CA ILE A 58 -1.75 -7.02 15.93
C ILE A 58 -2.53 -8.27 16.34
N THR A 59 -3.75 -8.44 15.83
CA THR A 59 -4.61 -9.60 16.11
C THR A 59 -4.83 -10.42 14.85
N THR A 60 -5.63 -11.48 14.94
CA THR A 60 -6.02 -12.26 13.76
C THR A 60 -6.69 -11.36 12.72
N MET A 61 -6.19 -11.44 11.48
CA MET A 61 -6.70 -10.66 10.37
C MET A 61 -8.22 -10.84 10.22
N LYS A 62 -8.94 -9.72 10.16
CA LYS A 62 -10.37 -9.72 9.91
C LYS A 62 -10.70 -10.10 8.47
N LYS A 63 -11.85 -10.76 8.29
CA LYS A 63 -12.32 -11.21 6.98
C LYS A 63 -12.42 -10.05 5.98
N GLU A 64 -12.84 -8.88 6.43
CA GLU A 64 -13.00 -7.68 5.62
C GLU A 64 -11.69 -7.21 4.97
N ILE A 65 -10.54 -7.41 5.65
CA ILE A 65 -9.21 -7.10 5.11
C ILE A 65 -8.86 -8.09 4.00
N GLY A 66 -9.09 -9.38 4.23
CA GLY A 66 -8.87 -10.42 3.21
C GLY A 66 -9.80 -10.28 2.00
N ASP A 67 -11.07 -9.92 2.23
CA ASP A 67 -12.06 -9.67 1.19
C ASP A 67 -11.71 -8.45 0.31
N ALA A 68 -10.83 -7.55 0.76
CA ALA A 68 -10.36 -6.41 0.00
C ALA A 68 -9.32 -6.78 -1.09
N VAL A 69 -8.66 -7.94 -0.98
CA VAL A 69 -7.57 -8.36 -1.87
C VAL A 69 -7.93 -8.36 -3.36
N PRO A 70 -9.08 -8.90 -3.79
CA PRO A 70 -9.47 -8.85 -5.21
C PRO A 70 -9.57 -7.41 -5.74
N LEU A 71 -10.11 -6.50 -4.93
CA LEU A 71 -10.23 -5.09 -5.29
C LEU A 71 -8.86 -4.39 -5.31
N VAL A 72 -7.95 -4.71 -4.38
CA VAL A 72 -6.55 -4.22 -4.43
C VAL A 72 -5.87 -4.64 -5.73
N ILE A 73 -6.02 -5.90 -6.14
CA ILE A 73 -5.45 -6.42 -7.40
C ILE A 73 -6.05 -5.70 -8.61
N GLU A 74 -7.35 -5.45 -8.60
CA GLU A 74 -8.03 -4.68 -9.65
C GLU A 74 -7.46 -3.27 -9.76
N ARG A 75 -7.38 -2.52 -8.65
CA ARG A 75 -6.83 -1.15 -8.62
C ARG A 75 -5.37 -1.12 -9.06
N MET A 76 -4.56 -2.09 -8.62
CA MET A 76 -3.17 -2.22 -9.02
C MET A 76 -3.03 -2.46 -10.53
N ARG A 77 -3.82 -3.38 -11.10
CA ARG A 77 -3.80 -3.65 -12.55
C ARG A 77 -4.21 -2.42 -13.35
N ARG A 78 -5.24 -1.70 -12.91
CA ARG A 78 -5.66 -0.42 -13.52
C ARG A 78 -4.52 0.59 -13.49
N LEU A 79 -3.87 0.76 -12.34
CA LEU A 79 -2.78 1.72 -12.19
C LEU A 79 -1.57 1.40 -13.07
N ILE A 80 -1.18 0.12 -13.17
CA ILE A 80 -0.12 -0.31 -14.08
C ILE A 80 -0.50 0.01 -15.53
N ALA A 81 -1.71 -0.35 -15.96
CA ALA A 81 -2.18 -0.10 -17.32
C ALA A 81 -2.26 1.39 -17.67
N GLU A 82 -2.59 2.25 -16.70
CA GLU A 82 -2.72 3.71 -16.91
C GLU A 82 -1.38 4.47 -16.81
N LYS A 83 -0.41 3.95 -16.06
CA LYS A 83 0.82 4.67 -15.70
C LYS A 83 2.10 4.12 -16.35
N THR A 84 2.00 3.02 -17.08
CA THR A 84 3.17 2.35 -17.69
C THR A 84 2.88 1.96 -19.12
N SER A 85 3.95 1.73 -19.89
CA SER A 85 3.92 1.25 -21.27
C SER A 85 4.62 -0.10 -21.39
N GLU A 86 4.40 -0.79 -22.50
CA GLU A 86 5.12 -2.02 -22.81
C GLU A 86 6.64 -1.77 -22.82
N GLY A 87 7.38 -2.59 -22.07
CA GLY A 87 8.83 -2.44 -21.87
C GLY A 87 9.22 -1.70 -20.58
N ASP A 88 8.28 -1.00 -19.92
CA ASP A 88 8.55 -0.42 -18.61
C ASP A 88 8.71 -1.50 -17.54
N SER A 89 9.58 -1.24 -16.56
CA SER A 89 9.76 -2.09 -15.40
C SER A 89 8.95 -1.59 -14.22
N VAL A 90 8.16 -2.47 -13.61
CA VAL A 90 7.34 -2.16 -12.43
C VAL A 90 7.85 -2.94 -11.23
N VAL A 91 8.03 -2.23 -10.10
CA VAL A 91 8.39 -2.85 -8.82
C VAL A 91 7.19 -2.76 -7.88
N LEU A 92 6.66 -3.91 -7.49
CA LEU A 92 5.63 -4.01 -6.45
C LEU A 92 6.31 -4.20 -5.09
N ILE A 93 6.02 -3.29 -4.16
CA ILE A 93 6.57 -3.31 -2.80
C ILE A 93 5.41 -3.44 -1.83
N GLY A 94 5.47 -4.48 -0.99
CA GLY A 94 4.70 -4.59 0.25
C GLY A 94 5.66 -4.48 1.44
N VAL A 95 5.32 -3.66 2.43
CA VAL A 95 6.16 -3.42 3.61
C VAL A 95 5.49 -4.03 4.83
N GLY A 96 6.28 -4.50 5.81
CA GLY A 96 5.76 -5.05 7.07
C GLY A 96 5.01 -6.38 6.92
N ASN A 97 3.85 -6.49 7.59
CA ASN A 97 3.02 -7.70 7.67
C ASN A 97 2.37 -8.11 6.34
N THR A 98 2.56 -7.32 5.28
CA THR A 98 2.00 -7.54 3.93
C THR A 98 2.40 -8.90 3.32
N LEU A 99 3.50 -9.52 3.76
CA LEU A 99 3.90 -10.88 3.36
C LEU A 99 3.13 -12.01 4.09
N GLY A 100 2.26 -11.65 5.04
CA GLY A 100 1.55 -12.58 5.90
C GLY A 100 2.39 -13.10 7.05
N VAL A 101 1.76 -13.26 8.22
CA VAL A 101 2.25 -14.18 9.24
C VAL A 101 2.13 -15.58 8.66
N GLY A 102 3.23 -16.32 8.55
CA GLY A 102 3.17 -17.75 8.26
C GLY A 102 2.25 -18.41 9.29
N GLN A 103 1.20 -19.07 8.78
CA GLN A 103 0.19 -19.93 9.42
C GLN A 103 0.27 -20.12 10.94
#